data_AF-A0A9P3GKT4-F1
#
_entry.id   AF-A0A9P3GKT4-F1
#
_cell.length_a   1.000
_cell.length_b   1.000
_cell.length_c   1.000
_cell.angle_alpha   90.00
_cell.angle_beta   90.00
_cell.angle_gamma   90.00
#
_symmetry.space_group_name_H-M   'P 1'
#
loop_
_entity.id
_entity.type
_entity.pdbx_description
1 polymer ?
#
loop_
_entity_poly.entity_id
_entity_poly.type
_entity_poly.pdbx_seq_one_letter_code
_entity_poly.pdbx_strand_id
1 'polypeptide(L)'
;MHDDADELADLIGALYDSELPAMRPLDPRNPERARGAMKLARKYEVESVRARIIRRMEADWPQDVLEWLRLIGDIKRRTELRTMLCRTGTSSDPEPDAFVPEPASAVRFAREFDVPSILPAAFYTLALADIQQDWDETRVSRPFAAAQWRLLDQEDTMRLFRGKSKLRAAASAMVKVPFPGESYCTDCKDSRLPRVFSEKWSTYLTSGGFEGGVALADAPDIIGILLSCLELLEGRGSQFAGMCETHRILYRKFVSAKLHHEWESLSEKFQLR
;
A
#
# COMPACT_ATOMS: atom_id res chain seq x y z
N MET A 1 -15.30 13.33 37.05
CA MET A 1 -14.70 12.91 35.76
C MET A 1 -14.96 11.43 35.64
N HIS A 2 -15.99 11.05 34.89
CA HIS A 2 -16.39 9.66 34.70
C HIS A 2 -15.88 9.21 33.34
N ASP A 3 -15.09 8.14 33.34
CA ASP A 3 -14.69 7.44 32.12
C ASP A 3 -15.87 6.64 31.59
N ASP A 4 -15.89 6.43 30.28
CA ASP A 4 -16.90 5.60 29.64
C ASP A 4 -16.74 4.14 30.09
N ALA A 5 -17.87 3.48 30.35
CA ALA A 5 -17.86 2.12 30.89
C ALA A 5 -17.33 1.10 29.89
N ASP A 6 -17.58 1.30 28.59
CA ASP A 6 -17.14 0.40 27.52
C ASP A 6 -15.62 0.57 27.30
N GLU A 7 -15.12 1.81 27.25
CA GLU A 7 -13.67 2.06 27.14
C GLU A 7 -12.90 1.44 28.32
N LEU A 8 -13.46 1.50 29.54
CA LEU A 8 -12.87 0.92 30.74
C LEU A 8 -12.86 -0.62 30.68
N ALA A 9 -13.95 -1.22 30.20
CA ALA A 9 -14.03 -2.66 29.98
C ALA A 9 -12.97 -3.12 28.98
N ASP A 10 -12.76 -2.38 27.88
CA ASP A 10 -11.73 -2.68 26.88
C ASP A 10 -10.32 -2.61 27.47
N LEU A 11 -10.01 -1.61 28.30
CA LEU A 11 -8.72 -1.49 28.97
C LEU A 11 -8.50 -2.65 29.95
N ILE A 12 -9.51 -2.99 30.75
CA ILE A 12 -9.43 -4.12 31.69
C ILE A 12 -9.22 -5.42 30.92
N GLY A 13 -9.99 -5.66 29.85
CA GLY A 13 -9.78 -6.81 28.97
C GLY A 13 -8.34 -6.86 28.44
N ALA A 14 -7.82 -5.74 27.95
CA ALA A 14 -6.45 -5.65 27.47
C ALA A 14 -5.39 -5.94 28.56
N LEU A 15 -5.66 -5.65 29.83
CA LEU A 15 -4.75 -5.94 30.94
C LEU A 15 -4.68 -7.42 31.29
N TYR A 16 -5.81 -8.12 31.23
CA TYR A 16 -5.91 -9.53 31.62
C TYR A 16 -5.63 -10.49 30.46
N ASP A 17 -6.01 -10.13 29.23
CA ASP A 17 -5.79 -10.98 28.07
C ASP A 17 -4.40 -10.75 27.48
N SER A 18 -3.67 -11.84 27.24
CA SER A 18 -2.31 -11.83 26.65
C SER A 18 -2.33 -11.50 25.16
N GLU A 19 -3.38 -11.89 24.45
CA GLU A 19 -3.72 -11.46 23.08
C GLU A 19 -4.84 -10.44 23.17
N LEU A 20 -4.73 -9.27 22.52
CA LEU A 20 -5.80 -8.26 22.52
C LEU A 20 -7.02 -8.84 21.77
N PRO A 21 -8.05 -9.38 22.44
CA PRO A 21 -9.01 -10.28 21.78
C PRO A 21 -9.94 -9.55 20.81
N ALA A 22 -10.01 -8.21 20.92
CA ALA A 22 -10.80 -7.37 20.05
C ALA A 22 -10.18 -7.15 18.65
N MET A 23 -8.88 -7.39 18.46
CA MET A 23 -8.18 -7.01 17.23
C MET A 23 -7.71 -8.19 16.39
N ARG A 24 -8.33 -8.38 15.23
CA ARG A 24 -8.01 -9.46 14.28
C ARG A 24 -7.00 -8.98 13.23
N PRO A 25 -6.13 -9.84 12.67
CA PRO A 25 -5.11 -9.36 11.73
C PRO A 25 -5.78 -8.75 10.50
N LEU A 26 -5.31 -7.57 10.08
CA LEU A 26 -5.80 -6.84 8.90
C LEU A 26 -7.30 -6.46 8.98
N ASP A 27 -7.87 -6.43 10.17
CA ASP A 27 -9.27 -6.03 10.36
C ASP A 27 -9.39 -4.50 10.24
N PRO A 28 -10.22 -3.99 9.32
CA PRO A 28 -10.38 -2.57 9.06
C PRO A 28 -10.94 -1.80 10.25
N ARG A 29 -11.61 -2.47 11.19
CA ARG A 29 -12.17 -1.86 12.41
C ARG A 29 -11.16 -1.85 13.56
N ASN A 30 -9.95 -2.39 13.38
CA ASN A 30 -8.93 -2.38 14.42
C ASN A 30 -8.64 -0.97 14.97
N PRO A 31 -8.46 0.09 14.15
CA PRO A 31 -8.21 1.42 14.66
C PRO A 31 -9.35 1.97 15.53
N GLU A 32 -10.60 1.67 15.16
CA GLU A 32 -11.80 2.07 15.92
C GLU A 32 -11.88 1.31 17.25
N ARG A 33 -11.70 -0.02 17.23
CA ARG A 33 -11.73 -0.88 18.43
C ARG A 33 -10.59 -0.56 19.40
N ALA A 34 -9.41 -0.23 18.89
CA ALA A 34 -8.26 0.09 19.72
C ALA A 34 -8.36 1.45 20.41
N ARG A 35 -9.21 2.35 19.92
CA ARG A 35 -9.22 3.77 20.31
C ARG A 35 -9.54 3.97 21.78
N GLY A 36 -10.57 3.31 22.31
CA GLY A 36 -10.99 3.43 23.70
C GLY A 36 -9.90 2.96 24.67
N ALA A 37 -9.43 1.73 24.48
CA ALA A 37 -8.32 1.17 25.25
C ALA A 37 -7.05 2.04 25.17
N MET A 38 -6.70 2.56 23.99
CA MET A 38 -5.51 3.39 23.81
C MET A 38 -5.63 4.75 24.53
N LYS A 39 -6.81 5.39 24.52
CA LYS A 39 -7.07 6.62 25.28
C LYS A 39 -6.89 6.41 26.77
N LEU A 40 -7.52 5.39 27.34
CA LEU A 40 -7.42 5.12 28.77
C LEU A 40 -6.02 4.64 29.15
N ALA A 41 -5.37 3.82 28.32
CA ALA A 41 -3.98 3.41 28.55
C ALA A 41 -3.02 4.63 28.55
N ARG A 42 -3.27 5.64 27.72
CA ARG A 42 -2.53 6.92 27.76
C ARG A 42 -2.87 7.74 29.01
N LYS A 43 -4.14 7.80 29.41
CA LYS A 43 -4.61 8.55 30.59
C LYS A 43 -4.03 7.98 31.89
N TYR A 44 -3.98 6.66 32.00
CA TYR A 44 -3.51 5.94 33.19
C TYR A 44 -2.06 5.45 33.07
N GLU A 45 -1.34 5.87 32.03
CA GLU A 45 0.08 5.54 31.80
C GLU A 45 0.37 4.02 31.79
N VAL A 46 -0.57 3.24 31.25
CA VAL A 46 -0.45 1.79 31.10
C VAL A 46 0.35 1.46 29.84
N GLU A 47 1.67 1.60 29.94
CA GLU A 47 2.58 1.50 28.79
C GLU A 47 2.57 0.11 28.12
N SER A 48 2.37 -0.95 28.91
CA SER A 48 2.31 -2.32 28.38
C SER A 48 1.16 -2.52 27.38
N VAL A 49 -0.01 -1.92 27.65
CA VAL A 49 -1.18 -1.97 26.77
C VAL A 49 -0.94 -1.10 25.54
N ARG A 50 -0.42 0.13 25.72
CA ARG A 50 -0.05 1.02 24.61
C ARG A 50 0.90 0.34 23.62
N ALA A 51 2.01 -0.21 24.11
CA ALA A 51 3.00 -0.89 23.28
C ALA A 51 2.45 -2.13 22.58
N ARG A 52 1.48 -2.83 23.15
CA ARG A 52 0.81 -3.96 22.49
C ARG A 52 -0.14 -3.50 21.38
N ILE A 53 -0.93 -2.45 21.63
CA ILE A 53 -1.82 -1.87 20.61
C ILE A 53 -0.99 -1.33 19.43
N ILE A 54 0.08 -0.56 19.71
CA ILE A 54 0.96 -0.02 18.67
C ILE A 54 1.57 -1.15 17.83
N ARG A 55 2.17 -2.16 18.47
CA ARG A 55 2.75 -3.31 17.74
C ARG A 55 1.73 -4.03 16.86
N ARG A 56 0.47 -4.09 17.30
CA ARG A 56 -0.60 -4.67 16.48
C ARG A 56 -0.90 -3.81 15.27
N MET A 57 -1.08 -2.50 15.45
CA MET A 57 -1.30 -1.58 14.33
C MET A 57 -0.14 -1.64 13.35
N GLU A 58 1.11 -1.63 13.84
CA GLU A 58 2.30 -1.77 12.99
C GLU A 58 2.35 -3.10 12.25
N ALA A 59 1.89 -4.20 12.85
CA ALA A 59 1.85 -5.50 12.17
C ALA A 59 0.81 -5.57 11.03
N ASP A 60 -0.23 -4.72 11.07
CA ASP A 60 -1.23 -4.65 10.00
C ASP A 60 -0.77 -3.76 8.83
N TRP A 61 0.27 -2.93 9.02
CA TRP A 61 0.77 -1.98 8.02
C TRP A 61 2.23 -2.25 7.65
N PRO A 62 2.55 -2.39 6.37
CA PRO A 62 3.91 -2.72 5.94
C PRO A 62 4.89 -1.60 6.27
N GLN A 63 6.04 -1.97 6.82
CA GLN A 63 7.11 -1.05 7.19
C GLN A 63 8.15 -0.93 6.07
N ASP A 64 8.30 -1.98 5.26
CA ASP A 64 9.18 -1.99 4.09
C ASP A 64 8.44 -2.44 2.82
N VAL A 65 9.12 -2.27 1.69
CA VAL A 65 8.53 -2.62 0.39
C VAL A 65 8.29 -4.13 0.24
N LEU A 66 9.09 -5.00 0.86
CA LEU A 66 8.88 -6.45 0.77
C LEU A 66 7.62 -6.86 1.55
N GLU A 67 7.38 -6.27 2.71
CA GLU A 67 6.15 -6.44 3.47
C GLU A 67 4.93 -5.95 2.68
N TRP A 68 5.06 -4.81 1.97
CA TRP A 68 4.02 -4.35 1.05
C TRP A 68 3.71 -5.39 -0.03
N LEU A 69 4.74 -5.97 -0.67
CA LEU A 69 4.52 -7.02 -1.68
C LEU A 69 3.82 -8.25 -1.12
N ARG A 70 4.22 -8.69 0.08
CA ARG A 70 3.56 -9.82 0.76
C ARG A 70 2.10 -9.51 1.03
N LEU A 71 1.81 -8.32 1.58
CA LEU A 71 0.45 -7.88 1.88
C LEU A 71 -0.42 -7.85 0.62
N ILE A 72 0.05 -7.19 -0.45
CA ILE A 72 -0.70 -7.11 -1.71
C ILE A 72 -0.91 -8.50 -2.33
N GLY A 73 0.12 -9.35 -2.31
CA GLY A 73 0.03 -10.72 -2.82
C GLY A 73 -1.00 -11.56 -2.04
N ASP A 74 -1.00 -11.45 -0.72
CA ASP A 74 -1.96 -12.16 0.13
C ASP A 74 -3.39 -11.63 -0.05
N ILE A 75 -3.57 -10.31 -0.17
CA ILE A 75 -4.88 -9.70 -0.46
C ILE A 75 -5.40 -10.18 -1.83
N LYS A 76 -4.57 -10.13 -2.88
CA LYS A 76 -4.93 -10.61 -4.22
C LYS A 76 -5.34 -12.08 -4.20
N ARG A 77 -4.49 -12.95 -3.61
CA ARG A 77 -4.76 -14.39 -3.49
C ARG A 77 -6.08 -14.67 -2.77
N ARG A 78 -6.34 -14.00 -1.64
CA ARG A 78 -7.59 -14.17 -0.87
C ARG A 78 -8.80 -13.68 -1.67
N THR A 79 -8.66 -12.55 -2.38
CA THR A 79 -9.72 -11.98 -3.23
C THR A 79 -10.08 -12.92 -4.39
N GLU A 80 -9.08 -13.51 -5.03
CA GLU A 80 -9.25 -14.50 -6.10
C GLU A 80 -9.95 -15.75 -5.60
N LEU A 81 -9.44 -16.36 -4.51
CA LEU A 81 -10.04 -17.53 -3.88
C LEU A 81 -11.50 -17.29 -3.50
N ARG A 82 -11.81 -16.12 -2.92
CA ARG A 82 -13.18 -15.72 -2.62
C ARG A 82 -14.04 -15.64 -3.88
N THR A 83 -13.54 -15.01 -4.93
CA THR A 83 -14.28 -14.90 -6.21
C THR A 83 -14.59 -16.28 -6.79
N MET A 84 -13.70 -17.26 -6.61
CA MET A 84 -13.94 -18.65 -7.01
C MET A 84 -14.98 -19.35 -6.12
N LEU A 85 -14.91 -19.17 -4.80
CA LEU A 85 -15.81 -19.82 -3.83
C LEU A 85 -17.23 -19.21 -3.82
N CYS A 86 -17.37 -17.90 -4.01
CA CYS A 86 -18.68 -17.26 -4.05
C CYS A 86 -19.50 -17.60 -5.31
N ARG A 87 -18.85 -18.13 -6.36
CA ARG A 87 -19.55 -18.64 -7.56
C ARG A 87 -20.35 -19.92 -7.31
N THR A 88 -20.12 -20.64 -6.20
CA THR A 88 -20.79 -21.93 -5.92
C THR A 88 -22.08 -21.82 -5.09
N GLY A 89 -22.60 -20.61 -4.86
CA GLY A 89 -24.02 -20.40 -4.48
C GLY A 89 -24.47 -20.86 -3.09
N THR A 90 -23.57 -21.29 -2.21
CA THR A 90 -23.94 -21.79 -0.88
C THR A 90 -23.07 -21.20 0.22
N SER A 91 -23.39 -19.99 0.68
CA SER A 91 -23.09 -19.60 2.07
C SER A 91 -23.80 -18.29 2.42
N SER A 92 -24.80 -18.40 3.28
CA SER A 92 -25.24 -17.35 4.19
C SER A 92 -24.19 -17.19 5.30
N ASP A 93 -22.96 -16.86 4.94
CA ASP A 93 -21.87 -16.69 5.90
C ASP A 93 -21.69 -15.22 6.31
N PRO A 94 -21.28 -15.01 7.58
CA PRO A 94 -21.33 -13.73 8.26
C PRO A 94 -20.40 -12.72 7.61
N GLU A 95 -20.89 -11.48 7.56
CA GLU A 95 -20.27 -10.21 7.20
C GLU A 95 -18.84 -10.26 6.62
N PRO A 96 -18.64 -9.79 5.37
CA PRO A 96 -17.36 -9.81 4.68
C PRO A 96 -16.44 -8.72 5.26
N ASP A 97 -15.95 -8.89 6.49
CA ASP A 97 -14.92 -8.03 7.05
C ASP A 97 -13.63 -8.29 6.27
N ALA A 98 -13.42 -7.40 5.30
CA ALA A 98 -12.29 -7.40 4.39
C ALA A 98 -10.99 -7.51 5.19
N PHE A 99 -10.15 -8.49 4.90
CA PHE A 99 -8.77 -8.59 5.40
C PHE A 99 -7.86 -7.53 4.76
N VAL A 100 -8.31 -6.29 4.76
CA VAL A 100 -7.64 -5.12 4.20
C VAL A 100 -7.82 -4.02 5.24
N PRO A 101 -6.74 -3.55 5.86
CA PRO A 101 -6.84 -2.49 6.86
C PRO A 101 -7.36 -1.22 6.18
N GLU A 102 -8.28 -0.51 6.85
CA GLU A 102 -8.88 0.71 6.30
C GLU A 102 -7.92 1.89 6.54
N PRO A 103 -7.49 2.59 5.48
CA PRO A 103 -6.35 3.49 5.60
C PRO A 103 -6.70 4.85 6.24
N ALA A 104 -7.93 5.36 6.13
CA ALA A 104 -8.28 6.66 6.72
C ALA A 104 -8.36 6.60 8.24
N SER A 105 -8.97 5.56 8.81
CA SER A 105 -9.03 5.30 10.25
C SER A 105 -7.64 5.03 10.81
N ALA A 106 -6.77 4.32 10.09
CA ALA A 106 -5.37 4.14 10.47
C ALA A 106 -4.61 5.47 10.52
N VAL A 107 -4.78 6.35 9.52
CA VAL A 107 -4.19 7.71 9.54
C VAL A 107 -4.67 8.49 10.76
N ARG A 108 -5.97 8.46 11.06
CA ARG A 108 -6.52 9.16 12.23
C ARG A 108 -6.01 8.61 13.54
N PHE A 109 -5.95 7.28 13.67
CA PHE A 109 -5.38 6.63 14.84
C PHE A 109 -3.92 7.03 15.05
N ALA A 110 -3.10 6.96 13.99
CA ALA A 110 -1.70 7.33 14.04
C ALA A 110 -1.48 8.79 14.44
N ARG A 111 -2.31 9.71 13.95
CA ARG A 111 -2.26 11.12 14.33
C ARG A 111 -2.68 11.36 15.78
N GLU A 112 -3.73 10.68 16.25
CA GLU A 112 -4.25 10.86 17.61
C GLU A 112 -3.29 10.32 18.68
N PHE A 113 -2.61 9.21 18.40
CA PHE A 113 -1.78 8.48 19.37
C PHE A 113 -0.28 8.50 19.07
N ASP A 114 0.16 9.32 18.11
CA ASP A 114 1.57 9.51 17.74
C ASP A 114 2.25 8.19 17.31
N VAL A 115 1.65 7.53 16.31
CA VAL A 115 2.17 6.30 15.69
C VAL A 115 2.59 6.57 14.24
N PRO A 116 3.68 7.32 14.00
CA PRO A 116 4.05 7.76 12.66
C PRO A 116 4.51 6.63 11.73
N SER A 117 4.91 5.47 12.27
CA SER A 117 5.41 4.30 11.53
C SER A 117 4.42 3.78 10.50
N ILE A 118 3.11 3.83 10.78
CA ILE A 118 2.08 3.32 9.86
C ILE A 118 1.64 4.36 8.80
N LEU A 119 1.94 5.65 9.00
CA LEU A 119 1.46 6.72 8.13
C LEU A 119 1.91 6.58 6.67
N PRO A 120 3.19 6.26 6.34
CA PRO A 120 3.64 6.22 4.95
C PRO A 120 2.86 5.19 4.11
N ALA A 121 2.68 3.99 4.66
CA ALA A 121 1.94 2.91 4.00
C ALA A 121 0.43 3.22 3.91
N ALA A 122 -0.16 3.80 4.96
CA ALA A 122 -1.57 4.18 4.96
C ALA A 122 -1.87 5.30 3.94
N PHE A 123 -1.04 6.35 3.90
CA PHE A 123 -1.14 7.42 2.90
C PHE A 123 -0.88 6.92 1.48
N TYR A 124 0.06 5.99 1.29
CA TYR A 124 0.27 5.36 -0.01
C TYR A 124 -0.98 4.58 -0.44
N THR A 125 -1.59 3.81 0.47
CA THR A 125 -2.84 3.08 0.20
C THR A 125 -3.98 4.04 -0.17
N LEU A 126 -4.17 5.14 0.56
CA LEU A 126 -5.11 6.22 0.18
C LEU A 126 -4.78 6.84 -1.18
N ALA A 127 -3.50 6.88 -1.54
CA ALA A 127 -3.08 7.42 -2.82
C ALA A 127 -3.57 6.55 -3.99
N LEU A 128 -3.65 5.24 -3.78
CA LEU A 128 -4.18 4.27 -4.73
C LEU A 128 -5.71 4.22 -4.76
N ALA A 129 -6.37 4.62 -3.67
CA ALA A 129 -7.81 4.63 -3.54
C ALA A 129 -8.50 5.62 -4.51
N ASP A 130 -9.63 5.18 -5.07
CA ASP A 130 -10.57 6.04 -5.77
C ASP A 130 -11.46 6.77 -4.75
N ILE A 131 -11.53 8.10 -4.87
CA ILE A 131 -12.33 8.94 -3.99
C ILE A 131 -13.83 8.70 -4.17
N GLN A 132 -14.25 8.16 -5.31
CA GLN A 132 -15.65 7.80 -5.56
C GLN A 132 -16.05 6.47 -4.89
N GLN A 133 -15.07 5.70 -4.38
CA GLN A 133 -15.32 4.44 -3.71
C GLN A 133 -15.24 4.65 -2.18
N ASP A 134 -16.38 5.00 -1.59
CA ASP A 134 -16.49 5.08 -0.14
C ASP A 134 -16.65 3.69 0.47
N TRP A 135 -15.94 3.48 1.58
CA TRP A 135 -15.96 2.28 2.39
C TRP A 135 -17.37 1.90 2.89
N ASP A 136 -18.17 2.90 3.25
CA ASP A 136 -19.51 2.71 3.83
C ASP A 136 -20.55 2.33 2.79
N GLU A 137 -20.36 2.76 1.54
CA GLU A 137 -21.30 2.55 0.44
C GLU A 137 -21.09 1.17 -0.23
N THR A 138 -19.88 0.63 -0.14
CA THR A 138 -19.49 -0.61 -0.84
C THR A 138 -19.79 -1.86 -0.01
N ARG A 139 -21.04 -2.37 -0.07
CA ARG A 139 -21.50 -3.50 0.77
C ARG A 139 -21.14 -4.91 0.28
N VAL A 140 -20.88 -5.09 -1.02
CA VAL A 140 -20.81 -6.43 -1.64
C VAL A 140 -19.36 -6.90 -1.84
N SER A 141 -18.45 -6.00 -2.20
CA SER A 141 -17.03 -6.29 -2.32
C SER A 141 -16.25 -4.99 -2.24
N ARG A 142 -15.62 -4.75 -1.09
CA ARG A 142 -14.76 -3.58 -0.92
C ARG A 142 -13.51 -3.73 -1.80
N PRO A 143 -13.24 -2.79 -2.71
CA PRO A 143 -12.02 -2.80 -3.50
C PRO A 143 -10.80 -2.64 -2.60
N PHE A 144 -9.66 -3.11 -3.10
CA PHE A 144 -8.38 -2.82 -2.46
C PHE A 144 -8.23 -1.29 -2.32
N ALA A 145 -7.88 -0.84 -1.12
CA ALA A 145 -7.78 0.57 -0.74
C ALA A 145 -9.09 1.38 -0.62
N ALA A 146 -10.27 0.76 -0.51
CA ALA A 146 -11.47 1.50 -0.10
C ALA A 146 -11.22 2.24 1.23
N ALA A 147 -11.73 3.47 1.35
CA ALA A 147 -11.43 4.33 2.49
C ALA A 147 -12.69 5.05 3.02
N GLN A 148 -12.72 5.30 4.33
CA GLN A 148 -13.70 6.15 4.97
C GLN A 148 -13.26 7.62 4.85
N TRP A 149 -13.50 8.23 3.70
CA TRP A 149 -13.00 9.57 3.36
C TRP A 149 -13.39 10.65 4.38
N ARG A 150 -14.56 10.50 5.02
CA ARG A 150 -15.04 11.39 6.09
C ARG A 150 -14.14 11.48 7.31
N LEU A 151 -13.28 10.47 7.53
CA LEU A 151 -12.38 10.43 8.69
C LEU A 151 -11.17 11.33 8.49
N LEU A 152 -10.77 11.62 7.24
CA LEU A 152 -9.63 12.49 6.96
C LEU A 152 -9.98 13.94 7.26
N ASP A 153 -9.10 14.64 7.96
CA ASP A 153 -9.24 16.08 8.16
C ASP A 153 -8.72 16.86 6.93
N GLN A 154 -8.90 18.18 6.98
CA GLN A 154 -8.46 19.06 5.89
C GLN A 154 -6.94 18.99 5.66
N GLU A 155 -6.15 18.86 6.72
CA GLU A 155 -4.69 18.87 6.63
C GLU A 155 -4.17 17.59 5.98
N ASP A 156 -4.65 16.43 6.43
CA ASP A 156 -4.32 15.13 5.87
C ASP A 156 -4.85 14.98 4.44
N THR A 157 -6.01 15.55 4.14
CA THR A 157 -6.51 15.64 2.76
C THR A 157 -5.55 16.42 1.86
N MET A 158 -5.04 17.57 2.33
CA MET A 158 -4.06 18.36 1.58
C MET A 158 -2.71 17.62 1.43
N ARG A 159 -2.25 16.92 2.46
CA ARG A 159 -1.05 16.05 2.40
C ARG A 159 -1.21 14.96 1.35
N LEU A 160 -2.38 14.31 1.32
CA LEU A 160 -2.71 13.28 0.35
C LEU A 160 -2.64 13.82 -1.09
N PHE A 161 -3.26 14.96 -1.38
CA PHE A 161 -3.24 15.54 -2.73
C PHE A 161 -1.82 15.95 -3.18
N ARG A 162 -1.03 16.56 -2.27
CA ARG A 162 0.37 16.90 -2.54
C ARG A 162 1.21 15.65 -2.78
N GLY A 163 1.00 14.61 -1.97
CA GLY A 163 1.66 13.32 -2.11
C GLY A 163 1.32 12.65 -3.44
N LYS A 164 0.03 12.56 -3.80
CA LYS A 164 -0.43 12.06 -5.12
C LYS A 164 0.26 12.82 -6.26
N SER A 165 0.36 14.13 -6.18
CA SER A 165 1.06 14.95 -7.19
C SER A 165 2.55 14.59 -7.30
N LYS A 166 3.25 14.47 -6.17
CA LYS A 166 4.67 14.04 -6.15
C LYS A 166 4.87 12.61 -6.65
N LEU A 167 3.96 11.69 -6.34
CA LEU A 167 4.00 10.31 -6.84
C LEU A 167 3.84 10.27 -8.35
N ARG A 168 2.88 11.02 -8.91
CA ARG A 168 2.73 11.17 -10.37
C ARG A 168 3.96 11.79 -11.00
N ALA A 169 4.53 12.82 -10.39
CA ALA A 169 5.77 13.43 -10.87
C ALA A 169 6.93 12.43 -10.87
N ALA A 170 7.03 11.56 -9.85
CA ALA A 170 8.03 10.49 -9.79
C ALA A 170 7.80 9.43 -10.88
N ALA A 171 6.56 9.00 -11.11
CA ALA A 171 6.20 8.09 -12.20
C ALA A 171 6.51 8.69 -13.58
N SER A 172 6.15 9.95 -13.80
CA SER A 172 6.47 10.69 -15.00
C SER A 172 7.98 10.89 -15.20
N ALA A 173 8.75 11.12 -14.13
CA ALA A 173 10.20 11.20 -14.20
C ALA A 173 10.81 9.86 -14.62
N MET A 174 10.24 8.75 -14.16
CA MET A 174 10.66 7.40 -14.56
C MET A 174 10.54 7.14 -16.06
N VAL A 175 9.53 7.71 -16.71
CA VAL A 175 9.37 7.66 -18.18
C VAL A 175 10.51 8.38 -18.91
N LYS A 176 11.07 9.42 -18.29
CA LYS A 176 12.04 10.35 -18.91
C LYS A 176 13.48 10.01 -18.60
N VAL A 177 13.76 9.23 -17.56
CA VAL A 177 15.12 8.90 -17.15
C VAL A 177 15.66 7.79 -18.05
N PRO A 178 16.72 8.03 -18.83
CA PRO A 178 17.39 6.96 -19.56
C PRO A 178 17.96 5.98 -18.53
N PHE A 179 17.69 4.69 -18.74
CA PHE A 179 18.18 3.66 -17.85
C PHE A 179 19.72 3.58 -17.88
N PRO A 180 20.37 3.23 -16.76
CA PRO A 180 21.82 3.11 -16.72
C PRO A 180 22.29 2.02 -17.69
N GLY A 181 23.26 2.36 -18.55
CA GLY A 181 23.84 1.41 -19.50
C GLY A 181 23.53 1.67 -20.98
N GLU A 182 23.34 2.93 -21.41
CA GLU A 182 23.41 3.29 -22.84
C GLU A 182 24.82 3.06 -23.47
N SER A 183 25.74 2.41 -22.75
CA SER A 183 27.03 1.99 -23.27
C SER A 183 26.95 0.61 -23.93
N TYR A 184 27.54 0.53 -25.11
CA TYR A 184 27.63 -0.65 -25.97
C TYR A 184 27.99 -1.94 -25.20
N CYS A 185 27.06 -2.87 -25.09
CA CYS A 185 27.36 -4.24 -24.66
C CYS A 185 27.84 -5.05 -25.87
N THR A 186 29.04 -5.60 -25.79
CA THR A 186 29.65 -6.43 -26.84
C THR A 186 28.91 -7.75 -27.08
N ASP A 187 28.20 -8.24 -26.06
CA ASP A 187 27.43 -9.50 -26.13
C ASP A 187 26.02 -9.28 -26.71
N CYS A 188 25.52 -8.04 -26.68
CA CYS A 188 24.27 -7.69 -27.34
C CYS A 188 24.56 -7.48 -28.83
N LYS A 189 24.21 -8.46 -29.66
CA LYS A 189 24.29 -8.33 -31.14
C LYS A 189 23.52 -7.12 -31.69
N ASP A 190 22.62 -6.54 -30.90
CA ASP A 190 21.92 -5.30 -31.22
C ASP A 190 22.19 -4.25 -30.13
N SER A 191 23.12 -3.33 -30.43
CA SER A 191 23.51 -2.20 -29.57
C SER A 191 22.37 -1.20 -29.33
N ARG A 192 21.20 -1.40 -29.96
CA ARG A 192 20.00 -0.58 -29.81
C ARG A 192 19.10 -1.04 -28.67
N LEU A 193 19.31 -2.21 -28.07
CA LEU A 193 18.41 -2.79 -27.06
C LEU A 193 18.13 -1.86 -25.85
N PRO A 194 19.09 -1.12 -25.26
CA PRO A 194 18.80 -0.18 -24.17
C PRO A 194 17.90 0.99 -24.59
N ARG A 195 18.10 1.52 -25.81
CA ARG A 195 17.29 2.60 -26.38
C ARG A 195 15.90 2.11 -26.76
N VAL A 196 15.82 0.94 -27.42
CA VAL A 196 14.55 0.26 -27.73
C VAL A 196 13.81 -0.11 -26.45
N PHE A 197 14.52 -0.46 -25.37
CA PHE A 197 13.91 -0.71 -24.06
C PHE A 197 13.31 0.56 -23.49
N SER A 198 14.06 1.66 -23.45
CA SER A 198 13.53 2.95 -22.98
C SER A 198 12.33 3.40 -23.82
N GLU A 199 12.40 3.30 -25.15
CA GLU A 199 11.30 3.66 -26.04
C GLU A 199 10.07 2.75 -25.84
N LYS A 200 10.25 1.42 -25.75
CA LYS A 200 9.16 0.47 -25.46
C LYS A 200 8.58 0.65 -24.07
N TRP A 201 9.41 0.96 -23.08
CA TRP A 201 8.98 1.22 -21.71
C TRP A 201 8.19 2.51 -21.61
N SER A 202 8.69 3.59 -22.21
CA SER A 202 7.96 4.87 -22.31
C SER A 202 6.67 4.71 -23.10
N THR A 203 6.67 3.88 -24.17
CA THR A 203 5.44 3.53 -24.90
C THR A 203 4.48 2.77 -24.00
N TYR A 204 4.94 1.73 -23.30
CA TYR A 204 4.11 0.93 -22.39
C TYR A 204 3.46 1.78 -21.28
N LEU A 205 4.21 2.72 -20.71
CA LEU A 205 3.70 3.64 -19.69
C LEU A 205 2.73 4.69 -20.23
N THR A 206 2.86 5.09 -21.49
CA THR A 206 2.00 6.11 -22.13
C THR A 206 0.81 5.50 -22.88
N SER A 207 0.90 4.25 -23.33
CA SER A 207 -0.12 3.58 -24.14
C SER A 207 -1.24 2.92 -23.33
N GLY A 208 -1.35 3.20 -22.03
CA GLY A 208 -2.44 2.69 -21.18
C GLY A 208 -2.46 1.16 -21.03
N GLY A 209 -1.29 0.53 -20.81
CA GLY A 209 -1.08 -0.92 -20.80
C GLY A 209 -1.74 -1.74 -19.68
N PHE A 210 -2.79 -1.25 -19.04
CA PHE A 210 -3.67 -2.02 -18.15
C PHE A 210 -5.12 -1.65 -18.46
N GLU A 211 -6.04 -2.61 -18.30
CA GLU A 211 -7.49 -2.40 -18.48
C GLU A 211 -7.95 -1.11 -17.78
N GLY A 212 -8.33 -0.09 -18.56
CA GLY A 212 -8.76 1.21 -18.02
C GLY A 212 -8.35 2.45 -18.81
N GLY A 213 -7.40 2.36 -19.75
CA GLY A 213 -7.12 3.42 -20.74
C GLY A 213 -6.46 4.71 -20.21
N VAL A 214 -6.10 4.77 -18.92
CA VAL A 214 -5.29 5.87 -18.36
C VAL A 214 -3.81 5.52 -18.52
N ALA A 215 -2.99 6.49 -18.96
CA ALA A 215 -1.54 6.29 -19.00
C ALA A 215 -1.03 5.96 -17.59
N LEU A 216 -0.23 4.89 -17.44
CA LEU A 216 0.37 4.53 -16.14
C LEU A 216 1.18 5.69 -15.56
N ALA A 217 1.73 6.58 -16.40
CA ALA A 217 2.43 7.78 -15.98
C ALA A 217 1.55 8.77 -15.16
N ASP A 218 0.23 8.72 -15.32
CA ASP A 218 -0.73 9.57 -14.61
C ASP A 218 -1.30 8.89 -13.35
N ALA A 219 -1.04 7.59 -13.19
CA ALA A 219 -1.40 6.85 -12.00
C ALA A 219 -0.44 7.19 -10.83
N PRO A 220 -0.94 7.37 -9.60
CA PRO A 220 -0.08 7.59 -8.43
C PRO A 220 0.64 6.30 -7.95
N ASP A 221 0.51 5.18 -8.66
CA ASP A 221 1.05 3.87 -8.27
C ASP A 221 2.49 3.63 -8.75
N ILE A 222 3.43 4.44 -8.27
CA ILE A 222 4.85 4.30 -8.64
C ILE A 222 5.43 2.92 -8.28
N ILE A 223 4.99 2.34 -7.16
CA ILE A 223 5.46 1.03 -6.70
C ILE A 223 4.91 -0.07 -7.62
N GLY A 224 3.60 -0.05 -7.94
CA GLY A 224 3.01 -0.99 -8.89
C GLY A 224 3.63 -0.91 -10.28
N ILE A 225 3.97 0.31 -10.74
CA ILE A 225 4.70 0.52 -12.00
C ILE A 225 6.08 -0.16 -11.96
N LEU A 226 6.86 0.07 -10.90
CA LEU A 226 8.19 -0.51 -10.72
C LEU A 226 8.14 -2.04 -10.61
N LEU A 227 7.09 -2.59 -9.99
CA LEU A 227 6.88 -4.05 -9.92
C LEU A 227 6.54 -4.63 -11.29
N SER A 228 5.68 -3.95 -12.03
CA SER A 228 5.36 -4.32 -13.41
C SER A 228 6.62 -4.32 -14.28
N CYS A 229 7.57 -3.40 -14.07
CA CYS A 229 8.89 -3.47 -14.72
C CYS A 229 9.60 -4.78 -14.40
N LEU A 230 9.69 -5.15 -13.11
CA LEU A 230 10.41 -6.35 -12.67
C LEU A 230 9.80 -7.62 -13.26
N GLU A 231 8.47 -7.73 -13.23
CA GLU A 231 7.75 -8.86 -13.82
C GLU A 231 8.00 -8.97 -15.33
N LEU A 232 8.00 -7.84 -16.05
CA LEU A 232 8.30 -7.79 -17.47
C LEU A 232 9.74 -8.18 -17.80
N LEU A 233 10.70 -7.85 -16.93
CA LEU A 233 12.10 -8.26 -17.08
C LEU A 233 12.30 -9.77 -16.89
N GLU A 234 11.47 -10.42 -16.07
CA GLU A 234 11.53 -11.86 -15.76
C GLU A 234 10.67 -12.75 -16.69
N GLY A 235 9.64 -12.17 -17.33
CA GLY A 235 8.70 -12.92 -18.17
C GLY A 235 9.35 -13.56 -19.42
N ARG A 236 9.27 -14.90 -19.52
CA ARG A 236 9.83 -15.68 -20.67
C ARG A 236 9.16 -15.39 -22.03
N GLY A 237 8.01 -14.71 -22.04
CA GLY A 237 7.30 -14.26 -23.24
C GLY A 237 7.16 -12.74 -23.34
N SER A 238 7.90 -11.98 -22.53
CA SER A 238 7.80 -10.53 -22.57
C SER A 238 8.41 -9.97 -23.85
N GLN A 239 7.99 -8.77 -24.23
CA GLN A 239 8.57 -7.96 -25.31
C GLN A 239 10.08 -7.66 -25.13
N PHE A 240 10.68 -8.14 -24.03
CA PHE A 240 12.06 -7.98 -23.60
C PHE A 240 12.87 -9.29 -23.62
N ALA A 241 12.34 -10.38 -24.18
CA ALA A 241 13.04 -11.67 -24.29
C ALA A 241 14.40 -11.60 -25.03
N GLY A 242 14.63 -10.55 -25.83
CA GLY A 242 15.91 -10.31 -26.53
C GLY A 242 17.01 -9.63 -25.70
N MET A 243 16.74 -9.25 -24.45
CA MET A 243 17.74 -8.63 -23.56
C MET A 243 18.75 -9.67 -23.05
N CYS A 244 20.05 -9.38 -23.09
CA CYS A 244 21.06 -10.26 -22.52
C CYS A 244 20.98 -10.29 -20.98
N GLU A 245 21.51 -11.35 -20.38
CA GLU A 245 21.44 -11.56 -18.92
C GLU A 245 22.16 -10.45 -18.14
N THR A 246 23.29 -9.95 -18.64
CA THR A 246 24.05 -8.85 -18.01
C THR A 246 23.19 -7.59 -17.87
N HIS A 247 22.48 -7.20 -18.93
CA HIS A 247 21.56 -6.07 -18.86
C HIS A 247 20.39 -6.37 -17.93
N ARG A 248 19.77 -7.55 -18.04
CA ARG A 248 18.65 -7.94 -17.15
C ARG A 248 19.03 -7.78 -15.69
N ILE A 249 20.24 -8.19 -15.30
CA ILE A 249 20.77 -8.02 -13.94
C ILE A 249 20.94 -6.53 -13.58
N LEU A 250 21.50 -5.71 -14.47
CA LEU A 250 21.68 -4.26 -14.24
C LEU A 250 20.33 -3.55 -14.06
N TYR A 251 19.37 -3.80 -14.96
CA TYR A 251 18.03 -3.25 -14.89
C TYR A 251 17.30 -3.69 -13.62
N ARG A 252 17.38 -4.98 -13.26
CA ARG A 252 16.81 -5.49 -12.01
C ARG A 252 17.37 -4.75 -10.81
N LYS A 253 18.70 -4.61 -10.70
CA LYS A 253 19.34 -3.87 -9.60
C LYS A 253 18.88 -2.42 -9.55
N PHE A 254 18.81 -1.74 -10.70
CA PHE A 254 18.35 -0.36 -10.79
C PHE A 254 16.89 -0.22 -10.34
N VAL A 255 15.99 -1.04 -10.88
CA VAL A 255 14.55 -0.99 -10.56
C VAL A 255 14.32 -1.36 -9.09
N SER A 256 14.99 -2.39 -8.56
CA SER A 256 14.90 -2.74 -7.14
C SER A 256 15.43 -1.62 -6.24
N ALA A 257 16.57 -0.99 -6.56
CA ALA A 257 17.08 0.14 -5.80
C ALA A 257 16.12 1.33 -5.83
N LYS A 258 15.53 1.61 -7.01
CA LYS A 258 14.52 2.66 -7.17
C LYS A 258 13.25 2.36 -6.38
N LEU A 259 12.80 1.11 -6.37
CA LEU A 259 11.66 0.64 -5.60
C LEU A 259 11.85 0.88 -4.09
N HIS A 260 13.00 0.49 -3.54
CA HIS A 260 13.34 0.79 -2.14
C HIS A 260 13.38 2.30 -1.87
N HIS A 261 14.01 3.07 -2.75
CA HIS A 261 14.09 4.53 -2.59
C HIS A 261 12.72 5.21 -2.61
N GLU A 262 11.83 4.82 -3.53
CA GLU A 262 10.48 5.40 -3.61
C GLU A 262 9.68 5.06 -2.35
N TRP A 263 9.81 3.85 -1.80
CA TRP A 263 9.21 3.45 -0.52
C TRP A 263 9.71 4.30 0.65
N GLU A 264 11.03 4.42 0.82
CA GLU A 264 11.63 5.19 1.92
C GLU A 264 11.30 6.69 1.83
N SER A 265 11.13 7.21 0.62
CA SER A 265 10.77 8.61 0.40
C SER A 265 9.28 8.93 0.61
N LEU A 266 8.41 7.94 0.84
CA LEU A 266 6.97 8.16 1.03
C LEU A 266 6.68 9.19 2.15
N SER A 267 7.37 9.07 3.29
CA SER A 267 7.26 10.00 4.42
C SER A 267 7.52 11.46 4.02
N GLU A 268 8.52 11.68 3.17
CA GLU A 268 8.87 13.01 2.65
C GLU A 268 7.86 13.49 1.61
N LYS A 269 7.42 12.59 0.71
CA LYS A 269 6.43 12.93 -0.31
C LYS A 269 5.13 13.42 0.33
N PHE A 270 4.63 12.72 1.35
CA PHE A 270 3.40 13.05 2.06
C PHE A 270 3.56 14.10 3.18
N GLN A 271 4.77 14.60 3.46
CA GLN A 271 5.01 15.59 4.52
C GLN A 271 4.53 15.10 5.89
N LEU A 272 4.97 13.89 6.27
CA LEU A 272 4.52 13.20 7.49
C LEU A 272 5.36 13.50 8.73
N ARG A 273 6.39 14.36 8.60
CA ARG A 273 7.20 14.87 9.72
C ARG A 273 6.64 16.18 10.25
#